data_AF-A0A7S0HXA7-F1
#
_entry.id   AF-A0A7S0HXA7-F1
#
_cell.length_a   1.000
_cell.length_b   1.000
_cell.length_c   1.000
_cell.angle_alpha   90.00
_cell.angle_beta   90.00
_cell.angle_gamma   90.00
#
_symmetry.space_group_name_H-M   'P 1'
#
loop_
_entity.id
_entity.type
_entity.pdbx_description
1 polymer ?
#
loop_
_entity_poly.entity_id
_entity_poly.type
_entity_poly.pdbx_seq_one_letter_code
_entity_poly.pdbx_strand_id
1 'polypeptide(L)'
;PLLLRAVGLLLAATSSEEEGGGLHSSITDEYVISNMVSSLEDCGIGGVIALLSALFLESETRLDRSSHDPDAPSDRFASSTWTPTGIWSSPCWASTCAVAAFRILNNLAVTDLSFLQRTLGSIVSQAEFCHIALKVLKVCGPYATATHIWEEDGGSSPIHERERRKTECQMTAIVDELVLLLGYMSTVNSSSFIFGGWKNGVTMIKLLSLLPISYMVSPLQREVLLPTLIVVTYNNIDLLQVLTEEISCELLAVYIENYILSSQSSPVASSSSSGLAVGPS
;
A
#
# COMPACT_ATOMS: atom_id res chain seq x y z
N PRO A 1 4.52 -8.62 -22.18
CA PRO A 1 3.22 -9.23 -21.82
C PRO A 1 2.57 -8.60 -20.58
N LEU A 2 3.26 -8.54 -19.41
CA LEU A 2 2.72 -7.93 -18.19
C LEU A 2 2.52 -6.42 -18.31
N LEU A 3 3.47 -5.73 -18.94
CA LEU A 3 3.40 -4.28 -19.16
C LEU A 3 2.26 -3.89 -20.12
N LEU A 4 2.07 -4.64 -21.20
CA LEU A 4 0.89 -4.52 -22.08
C LEU A 4 -0.44 -4.81 -21.36
N ARG A 5 -0.45 -5.74 -20.39
CA ARG A 5 -1.64 -6.05 -19.58
C ARG A 5 -1.91 -4.97 -18.54
N ALA A 6 -0.86 -4.35 -18.02
CA ALA A 6 -0.91 -3.22 -17.10
C ALA A 6 -1.40 -1.93 -17.78
N VAL A 7 -0.88 -1.65 -18.97
CA VAL A 7 -1.38 -0.61 -19.87
C VAL A 7 -2.83 -0.89 -20.22
N GLY A 8 -3.20 -2.13 -20.54
CA GLY A 8 -4.59 -2.53 -20.76
C GLY A 8 -5.49 -2.33 -19.55
N LEU A 9 -5.00 -2.57 -18.32
CA LEU A 9 -5.75 -2.31 -17.08
C LEU A 9 -5.87 -0.82 -16.76
N LEU A 10 -4.83 -0.02 -17.03
CA LEU A 10 -4.87 1.43 -16.92
C LEU A 10 -5.88 2.04 -17.90
N LEU A 11 -5.87 1.59 -19.16
CA LEU A 11 -6.82 2.01 -20.19
C LEU A 11 -8.26 1.54 -19.90
N ALA A 12 -8.43 0.32 -19.38
CA ALA A 12 -9.75 -0.20 -19.01
C ALA A 12 -10.35 0.47 -17.77
N ALA A 13 -9.50 0.83 -16.80
CA ALA A 13 -9.89 1.57 -15.61
C ALA A 13 -10.48 2.95 -15.93
N THR A 14 -9.97 3.59 -16.99
CA THR A 14 -10.40 4.94 -17.40
C THR A 14 -11.60 4.90 -18.35
N SER A 15 -11.75 3.85 -19.16
CA SER A 15 -12.91 3.69 -20.05
C SER A 15 -14.23 3.43 -19.31
N SER A 16 -14.18 2.99 -18.05
CA SER A 16 -15.39 2.68 -17.27
C SER A 16 -16.08 3.93 -16.68
N GLU A 17 -15.50 5.12 -16.78
CA GLU A 17 -16.07 6.35 -16.19
C GLU A 17 -16.81 7.25 -17.19
N GLU A 18 -16.80 6.94 -18.50
CA GLU A 18 -17.45 7.78 -19.53
C GLU A 18 -18.98 7.69 -19.60
N GLU A 19 -19.64 6.81 -18.84
CA GLU A 19 -21.10 6.68 -18.89
C GLU A 19 -21.89 7.78 -18.13
N GLY A 20 -21.24 8.85 -17.65
CA GLY A 20 -21.85 9.85 -16.75
C GLY A 20 -21.43 11.30 -16.93
N GLY A 21 -21.60 11.89 -18.13
CA GLY A 21 -21.88 13.32 -18.37
C GLY A 21 -20.97 14.41 -17.76
N GLY A 22 -20.06 14.96 -18.58
CA GLY A 22 -19.38 16.24 -18.31
C GLY A 22 -18.31 16.58 -19.35
N LEU A 23 -18.64 17.42 -20.34
CA LEU A 23 -17.88 17.60 -21.60
C LEU A 23 -16.54 18.37 -21.51
N HIS A 24 -16.02 18.68 -20.32
CA HIS A 24 -14.87 19.62 -20.18
C HIS A 24 -13.62 19.07 -19.47
N SER A 25 -13.61 17.84 -18.94
CA SER A 25 -12.42 17.19 -18.34
C SER A 25 -11.73 16.13 -19.22
N SER A 26 -12.42 15.65 -20.27
CA SER A 26 -11.99 14.47 -21.06
C SER A 26 -10.65 14.65 -21.80
N ILE A 27 -10.36 15.85 -22.34
CA ILE A 27 -9.17 16.07 -23.18
C ILE A 27 -7.87 16.08 -22.36
N THR A 28 -7.92 16.58 -21.13
CA THR A 28 -6.75 16.59 -20.24
C THR A 28 -6.45 15.20 -19.70
N ASP A 29 -7.48 14.41 -19.43
CA ASP A 29 -7.32 13.07 -18.88
C ASP A 29 -6.72 12.12 -19.93
N GLU A 30 -7.21 12.13 -21.17
CA GLU A 30 -6.71 11.25 -22.23
C GLU A 30 -5.24 11.53 -22.62
N TYR A 31 -4.84 12.81 -22.67
CA TYR A 31 -3.46 13.20 -22.94
C TYR A 31 -2.51 12.81 -21.80
N VAL A 32 -2.92 12.97 -20.55
CA VAL A 32 -2.13 12.56 -19.38
C VAL A 32 -1.97 11.04 -19.35
N ILE A 33 -3.04 10.30 -19.61
CA ILE A 33 -3.04 8.83 -19.65
C ILE A 33 -2.14 8.32 -20.79
N SER A 34 -2.25 8.87 -22.00
CA SER A 34 -1.40 8.48 -23.13
C SER A 34 0.08 8.72 -22.84
N ASN A 35 0.42 9.82 -22.17
CA ASN A 35 1.80 10.10 -21.78
C ASN A 35 2.30 9.20 -20.65
N MET A 36 1.42 8.83 -19.71
CA MET A 36 1.73 7.86 -18.65
C MET A 36 1.98 6.46 -19.22
N VAL A 37 1.14 6.02 -20.15
CA VAL A 37 1.27 4.73 -20.85
C VAL A 37 2.54 4.68 -21.67
N SER A 38 2.83 5.71 -22.48
CA SER A 38 4.08 5.79 -23.25
C SER A 38 5.30 5.80 -22.32
N SER A 39 5.24 6.54 -21.20
CA SER A 39 6.33 6.55 -20.21
C SER A 39 6.52 5.20 -19.51
N LEU A 40 5.45 4.44 -19.28
CA LEU A 40 5.51 3.09 -18.74
C LEU A 40 6.14 2.11 -19.74
N GLU A 41 5.79 2.23 -21.03
CA GLU A 41 6.35 1.41 -22.10
C GLU A 41 7.84 1.68 -22.33
N ASP A 42 8.26 2.94 -22.25
CA ASP A 42 9.65 3.34 -22.49
C ASP A 42 10.56 3.17 -21.26
N CYS A 43 10.03 3.38 -20.04
CA CYS A 43 10.84 3.42 -18.81
C CYS A 43 10.75 2.16 -17.93
N GLY A 44 9.89 1.19 -18.26
CA GLY A 44 9.70 -0.03 -17.47
C GLY A 44 9.30 0.26 -16.01
N ILE A 45 9.97 -0.38 -15.03
CA ILE A 45 9.70 -0.16 -13.59
C ILE A 45 9.98 1.30 -13.18
N GLY A 46 10.97 1.96 -13.81
CA GLY A 46 11.25 3.36 -13.55
C GLY A 46 10.04 4.26 -13.83
N GLY A 47 9.26 3.93 -14.87
CA GLY A 47 8.01 4.61 -15.18
C GLY A 47 6.92 4.41 -14.12
N VAL A 48 6.84 3.22 -13.52
CA VAL A 48 5.90 2.92 -12.43
C VAL A 48 6.24 3.74 -11.18
N ILE A 49 7.53 3.85 -10.83
CA ILE A 49 7.98 4.63 -9.68
C ILE A 49 7.78 6.13 -9.92
N ALA A 50 8.14 6.63 -11.10
CA ALA A 50 7.89 8.03 -11.47
C ALA A 50 6.40 8.39 -11.42
N LEU A 51 5.52 7.49 -11.88
CA LEU A 51 4.07 7.66 -11.77
C LEU A 51 3.63 7.77 -10.31
N LEU A 52 4.06 6.85 -9.45
CA LEU A 52 3.73 6.88 -8.03
C LEU A 52 4.28 8.14 -7.34
N SER A 53 5.50 8.58 -7.70
CA SER A 53 6.06 9.85 -7.23
C SER A 53 5.23 11.05 -7.65
N ALA A 54 4.78 11.12 -8.90
CA ALA A 54 3.90 12.20 -9.37
C ALA A 54 2.56 12.20 -8.61
N LEU A 55 1.99 11.02 -8.36
CA LEU A 55 0.72 10.89 -7.64
C LEU A 55 0.81 11.28 -6.16
N PHE A 56 1.90 10.91 -5.46
CA PHE A 56 1.99 11.08 -4.01
C PHE A 56 2.88 12.22 -3.55
N LEU A 57 3.94 12.57 -4.29
CA LEU A 57 4.97 13.54 -3.87
C LEU A 57 4.82 14.92 -4.52
N GLU A 58 4.46 15.00 -5.81
CA GLU A 58 4.36 16.31 -6.50
C GLU A 58 3.23 17.20 -5.96
N SER A 59 2.19 16.60 -5.38
CA SER A 59 1.06 17.30 -4.76
C SER A 59 1.46 18.30 -3.66
N GLU A 60 2.58 18.10 -2.96
CA GLU A 60 3.07 19.02 -1.92
C GLU A 60 3.64 20.32 -2.50
N THR A 61 4.32 20.24 -3.63
CA THR A 61 5.03 21.39 -4.23
C THR A 61 4.09 22.47 -4.76
N ARG A 62 2.83 22.12 -5.05
CA ARG A 62 1.83 23.07 -5.55
C ARG A 62 1.23 23.93 -4.45
N LEU A 63 1.17 23.45 -3.21
CA LEU A 63 0.59 24.19 -2.09
C LEU A 63 1.55 25.28 -1.60
N ASP A 64 2.85 24.99 -1.51
CA ASP A 64 3.88 25.96 -1.06
C ASP A 64 4.09 27.13 -2.03
N ARG A 65 3.76 26.97 -3.31
CA ARG A 65 3.83 28.07 -4.29
C ARG A 65 2.64 29.03 -4.21
N SER A 66 1.54 28.62 -3.59
CA SER A 66 0.34 29.45 -3.43
C SER A 66 0.37 30.33 -2.18
N SER A 67 1.26 30.05 -1.21
CA SER A 67 1.39 30.77 0.06
C SER A 67 2.34 31.97 0.00
N HIS A 68 2.64 32.50 -1.18
CA HIS A 68 3.41 33.73 -1.34
C HIS A 68 2.50 34.93 -1.65
N ASP A 69 1.49 35.10 -0.81
CA ASP A 69 0.73 36.36 -0.70
C ASP A 69 1.18 37.07 0.60
N PRO A 70 1.97 38.15 0.53
CA PRO A 70 2.57 38.79 1.69
C PRO A 70 1.57 39.48 2.62
N ASP A 71 0.29 39.61 2.22
CA ASP A 71 -0.74 40.32 2.99
C ASP A 71 -1.76 39.38 3.67
N ALA A 72 -1.55 38.06 3.66
CA ALA A 72 -2.48 37.12 4.31
C ALA A 72 -2.31 37.09 5.85
N PRO A 73 -3.38 37.30 6.65
CA PRO A 73 -3.29 37.39 8.10
C PRO A 73 -2.81 36.10 8.75
N SER A 74 -1.83 36.23 9.64
CA SER A 74 -0.99 35.18 10.24
C SER A 74 -1.68 34.18 11.19
N ASP A 75 -2.99 34.31 11.42
CA ASP A 75 -3.69 33.56 12.48
C ASP A 75 -4.44 32.30 11.98
N ARG A 76 -4.27 31.87 10.72
CA ARG A 76 -4.91 30.65 10.19
C ARG A 76 -4.04 29.38 10.19
N PHE A 77 -2.80 29.43 10.68
CA PHE A 77 -1.88 28.29 10.55
C PHE A 77 -1.93 27.23 11.66
N ALA A 78 -2.81 27.38 12.65
CA ALA A 78 -2.96 26.41 13.73
C ALA A 78 -4.28 25.62 13.62
N SER A 79 -4.48 24.88 12.52
CA SER A 79 -5.44 23.76 12.40
C SER A 79 -5.65 23.26 10.96
N SER A 80 -4.63 23.29 10.08
CA SER A 80 -4.73 22.53 8.82
C SER A 80 -4.47 21.04 9.10
N THR A 81 -5.43 20.40 9.76
CA THR A 81 -5.59 18.96 9.67
C THR A 81 -5.64 18.64 8.18
N TRP A 82 -4.69 17.83 7.73
CA TRP A 82 -4.65 17.26 6.39
C TRP A 82 -5.95 16.49 6.19
N THR A 83 -6.96 17.15 5.66
CA THR A 83 -8.16 16.49 5.18
C THR A 83 -7.87 16.06 3.74
N PRO A 84 -8.14 14.79 3.37
CA PRO A 84 -7.88 14.24 2.03
C PRO A 84 -8.68 14.96 0.92
N THR A 85 -9.51 15.93 1.30
CA THR A 85 -10.33 16.77 0.41
C THR A 85 -9.51 17.65 -0.53
N GLY A 86 -8.20 17.85 -0.32
CA GLY A 86 -7.37 18.66 -1.23
C GLY A 86 -6.81 17.91 -2.46
N ILE A 87 -6.28 16.70 -2.25
CA ILE A 87 -5.57 15.92 -3.29
C ILE A 87 -6.51 14.91 -3.97
N TRP A 88 -7.53 14.44 -3.24
CA TRP A 88 -8.41 13.36 -3.66
C TRP A 88 -9.87 13.79 -3.79
N SER A 89 -10.14 15.10 -3.88
CA SER A 89 -11.51 15.61 -4.01
C SER A 89 -12.19 15.25 -5.32
N SER A 90 -11.47 14.97 -6.41
CA SER A 90 -12.07 14.61 -7.72
C SER A 90 -11.03 14.26 -8.82
N PRO A 91 -10.17 13.25 -8.62
CA PRO A 91 -10.25 12.20 -9.63
C PRO A 91 -10.04 10.78 -9.10
N CYS A 92 -11.09 9.97 -9.17
CA CYS A 92 -11.07 8.52 -8.98
C CYS A 92 -10.08 7.78 -9.91
N TRP A 93 -9.63 8.42 -10.99
CA TRP A 93 -8.58 7.87 -11.85
C TRP A 93 -7.23 7.82 -11.14
N ALA A 94 -6.86 8.81 -10.32
CA ALA A 94 -5.54 8.86 -9.67
C ALA A 94 -5.34 7.69 -8.70
N SER A 95 -6.39 7.31 -7.98
CA SER A 95 -6.35 6.24 -6.99
C SER A 95 -6.36 4.90 -7.70
N THR A 96 -7.11 4.80 -8.79
CA THR A 96 -7.12 3.62 -9.65
C THR A 96 -5.76 3.41 -10.32
N CYS A 97 -5.11 4.47 -10.80
CA CYS A 97 -3.74 4.44 -11.31
C CYS A 97 -2.74 4.01 -10.23
N ALA A 98 -2.86 4.52 -9.00
CA ALA A 98 -2.03 4.11 -7.88
C ALA A 98 -2.19 2.62 -7.55
N VAL A 99 -3.43 2.12 -7.45
CA VAL A 99 -3.71 0.69 -7.25
C VAL A 99 -3.13 -0.14 -8.37
N ALA A 100 -3.33 0.26 -9.63
CA ALA A 100 -2.77 -0.44 -10.78
C ALA A 100 -1.24 -0.46 -10.73
N ALA A 101 -0.59 0.66 -10.41
CA ALA A 101 0.85 0.77 -10.28
C ALA A 101 1.40 -0.20 -9.21
N PHE A 102 0.81 -0.22 -8.01
CA PHE A 102 1.23 -1.17 -6.97
C PHE A 102 0.98 -2.63 -7.36
N ARG A 103 -0.16 -2.93 -8.03
CA ARG A 103 -0.44 -4.27 -8.57
C ARG A 103 0.60 -4.73 -9.57
N ILE A 104 1.12 -3.85 -10.42
CA ILE A 104 2.19 -4.18 -11.35
C ILE A 104 3.44 -4.63 -10.58
N LEU A 105 3.80 -3.89 -9.53
CA LEU A 105 4.95 -4.22 -8.69
C LEU A 105 4.76 -5.54 -7.95
N ASN A 106 3.56 -5.79 -7.40
CA ASN A 106 3.23 -7.08 -6.75
C ASN A 106 3.26 -8.25 -7.73
N ASN A 107 2.68 -8.11 -8.92
CA ASN A 107 2.73 -9.15 -9.95
C ASN A 107 4.17 -9.41 -10.42
N LEU A 108 5.00 -8.37 -10.46
CA LEU A 108 6.42 -8.52 -10.72
C LEU A 108 7.12 -9.28 -9.59
N ALA A 109 6.78 -9.02 -8.33
CA ALA A 109 7.30 -9.75 -7.18
C ALA A 109 7.03 -11.26 -7.28
N VAL A 110 5.81 -11.62 -7.69
CA VAL A 110 5.40 -13.02 -7.90
C VAL A 110 6.18 -13.67 -9.05
N THR A 111 6.51 -12.90 -10.10
CA THR A 111 7.18 -13.42 -11.30
C THR A 111 8.70 -13.52 -11.13
N ASP A 112 9.32 -12.46 -10.61
CA ASP A 112 10.77 -12.36 -10.39
C ASP A 112 11.05 -11.43 -9.18
N LEU A 113 10.93 -12.02 -8.00
CA LEU A 113 11.16 -11.35 -6.73
C LEU A 113 12.55 -10.73 -6.63
N SER A 114 13.58 -11.46 -7.08
CA SER A 114 14.97 -11.02 -7.01
C SER A 114 15.25 -9.83 -7.92
N PHE A 115 14.60 -9.75 -9.08
CA PHE A 115 14.68 -8.57 -9.94
C PHE A 115 13.98 -7.35 -9.32
N LEU A 116 12.76 -7.51 -8.80
CA LEU A 116 12.06 -6.44 -8.10
C LEU A 116 12.89 -5.90 -6.92
N GLN A 117 13.38 -6.79 -6.05
CA GLN A 117 14.19 -6.43 -4.89
C GLN A 117 15.48 -5.70 -5.28
N ARG A 118 16.19 -6.16 -6.32
CA ARG A 118 17.38 -5.44 -6.82
C ARG A 118 17.06 -4.08 -7.40
N THR A 119 15.90 -3.93 -8.04
CA THR A 119 15.51 -2.69 -8.72
C THR A 119 15.06 -1.63 -7.71
N LEU A 120 14.11 -1.98 -6.84
CA LEU A 120 13.59 -1.07 -5.80
C LEU A 120 14.52 -0.94 -4.59
N GLY A 121 15.38 -1.92 -4.34
CA GLY A 121 16.42 -1.87 -3.31
C GLY A 121 17.71 -1.20 -3.77
N SER A 122 17.80 -0.74 -5.03
CA SER A 122 18.94 0.07 -5.47
C SER A 122 18.93 1.42 -4.75
N ILE A 123 20.10 1.97 -4.42
CA ILE A 123 20.23 3.21 -3.61
C ILE A 123 19.37 4.35 -4.14
N VAL A 124 19.27 4.49 -5.47
CA VAL A 124 18.52 5.56 -6.14
C VAL A 124 17.02 5.34 -5.97
N SER A 125 16.51 4.19 -6.40
CA SER A 125 15.06 3.89 -6.36
C SER A 125 14.53 3.70 -4.94
N GLN A 126 15.39 3.24 -4.03
CA GLN A 126 14.99 2.91 -2.67
C GLN A 126 14.59 4.15 -1.88
N ALA A 127 15.36 5.23 -1.95
CA ALA A 127 15.04 6.46 -1.24
C ALA A 127 13.68 7.02 -1.70
N GLU A 128 13.47 7.08 -3.01
CA GLU A 128 12.23 7.52 -3.63
C GLU A 128 11.05 6.62 -3.24
N PHE A 129 11.20 5.30 -3.37
CA PHE A 129 10.18 4.34 -2.97
C PHE A 129 9.83 4.41 -1.48
N CYS A 130 10.82 4.58 -0.60
CA CYS A 130 10.57 4.81 0.83
C CYS A 130 9.72 6.06 1.07
N HIS A 131 10.00 7.16 0.36
CA HIS A 131 9.19 8.38 0.47
C HIS A 131 7.76 8.17 -0.02
N ILE A 132 7.57 7.50 -1.16
CA ILE A 132 6.25 7.11 -1.67
C ILE A 132 5.51 6.27 -0.62
N ALA A 133 6.12 5.18 -0.13
CA ALA A 133 5.51 4.26 0.83
C ALA A 133 5.10 4.97 2.12
N LEU A 134 5.98 5.81 2.68
CA LEU A 134 5.68 6.61 3.87
C LEU A 134 4.53 7.58 3.61
N LYS A 135 4.49 8.23 2.44
CA LYS A 135 3.43 9.17 2.08
C LYS A 135 2.09 8.46 1.91
N VAL A 136 2.08 7.31 1.23
CA VAL A 136 0.89 6.45 1.10
C VAL A 136 0.36 6.05 2.47
N LEU A 137 1.21 5.53 3.36
CA LEU A 137 0.75 5.14 4.71
C LEU A 137 0.21 6.32 5.51
N LYS A 138 0.82 7.51 5.40
CA LYS A 138 0.32 8.72 6.06
C LYS A 138 -1.01 9.22 5.49
N VAL A 139 -1.18 9.17 4.17
CA VAL A 139 -2.35 9.75 3.48
C VAL A 139 -3.49 8.77 3.41
N CYS A 140 -3.24 7.52 3.02
CA CYS A 140 -4.25 6.49 2.80
C CYS A 140 -4.50 5.65 4.06
N GLY A 141 -3.49 5.46 4.92
CA GLY A 141 -3.57 4.60 6.11
C GLY A 141 -4.74 4.92 7.05
N PRO A 142 -4.96 6.18 7.46
CA PRO A 142 -6.08 6.53 8.34
C PRO A 142 -7.47 6.21 7.76
N TYR A 143 -7.57 6.10 6.43
CA TYR A 143 -8.83 5.79 5.72
C TYR A 143 -8.95 4.31 5.37
N ALA A 144 -7.89 3.52 5.59
CA ALA A 144 -7.90 2.09 5.31
C ALA A 144 -8.87 1.40 6.27
N THR A 145 -10.00 0.93 5.72
CA THR A 145 -11.15 0.35 6.44
C THR A 145 -11.79 1.26 7.50
N ALA A 146 -11.85 2.57 7.30
CA ALA A 146 -12.66 3.44 8.15
C ALA A 146 -14.14 3.04 8.09
N THR A 147 -14.67 2.42 9.15
CA THR A 147 -16.11 2.17 9.32
C THR A 147 -16.76 3.10 10.33
N HIS A 148 -16.00 3.93 11.07
CA HIS A 148 -16.57 4.59 12.25
C HIS A 148 -15.81 5.81 12.79
N ILE A 149 -15.48 6.83 11.99
CA ILE A 149 -15.14 8.16 12.55
C ILE A 149 -15.62 9.26 11.59
N TRP A 150 -16.93 9.34 11.37
CA TRP A 150 -17.53 10.60 10.99
C TRP A 150 -18.71 10.75 11.94
N GLU A 151 -18.66 11.78 12.79
CA GLU A 151 -19.81 12.18 13.60
C GLU A 151 -21.03 12.22 12.67
N GLU A 152 -22.11 11.58 13.10
CA GLU A 152 -23.40 11.61 12.43
C GLU A 152 -23.94 13.04 12.44
N ASP A 153 -23.39 13.91 11.61
CA ASP A 153 -24.09 15.10 11.17
C ASP A 153 -25.22 14.57 10.28
N GLY A 154 -26.38 14.38 10.91
CA GLY A 154 -27.59 13.72 10.41
C GLY A 154 -28.27 14.41 9.22
N GLY A 155 -27.52 14.66 8.14
CA GLY A 155 -27.99 15.33 6.93
C GLY A 155 -27.18 15.00 5.67
N SER A 156 -26.30 14.01 5.68
CA SER A 156 -25.48 13.66 4.49
C SER A 156 -26.36 13.08 3.37
N SER A 157 -26.37 13.75 2.20
CA SER A 157 -27.06 13.26 1.01
C SER A 157 -26.53 11.88 0.58
N PRO A 158 -27.39 10.94 0.13
CA PRO A 158 -26.98 9.58 -0.26
C PRO A 158 -25.95 9.52 -1.40
N ILE A 159 -25.82 10.59 -2.19
CA ILE A 159 -24.81 10.70 -3.25
C ILE A 159 -23.40 10.86 -2.66
N HIS A 160 -23.24 11.72 -1.65
CA HIS A 160 -21.95 11.94 -1.00
C HIS A 160 -21.48 10.73 -0.21
N GLU A 161 -22.41 9.96 0.36
CA GLU A 161 -22.10 8.71 1.04
C GLU A 161 -21.55 7.65 0.08
N ARG A 162 -22.09 7.56 -1.14
CA ARG A 162 -21.60 6.61 -2.16
C ARG A 162 -20.20 6.99 -2.64
N GLU A 163 -19.95 8.27 -2.89
CA GLU A 163 -18.63 8.76 -3.30
C GLU A 163 -17.60 8.55 -2.18
N ARG A 164 -17.97 8.82 -0.93
CA ARG A 164 -17.12 8.59 0.25
C ARG A 164 -16.69 7.13 0.35
N ARG A 165 -17.64 6.18 0.24
CA ARG A 165 -17.32 4.74 0.27
C ARG A 165 -16.42 4.32 -0.88
N LYS A 166 -16.62 4.87 -2.09
CA LYS A 166 -15.73 4.60 -3.23
C LYS A 166 -14.30 5.01 -2.91
N THR A 167 -14.12 6.20 -2.34
CA THR A 167 -12.79 6.70 -1.93
C THR A 167 -12.17 5.84 -0.83
N GLU A 168 -12.91 5.48 0.22
CA GLU A 168 -12.42 4.61 1.31
C GLU A 168 -12.00 3.23 0.81
N CYS A 169 -12.80 2.61 -0.08
CA CYS A 169 -12.44 1.34 -0.72
C CYS A 169 -11.16 1.48 -1.55
N GLN A 170 -10.99 2.57 -2.28
CA GLN A 170 -9.79 2.82 -3.07
C GLN A 170 -8.55 3.06 -2.20
N MET A 171 -8.66 3.84 -1.12
CA MET A 171 -7.56 4.05 -0.18
C MET A 171 -7.14 2.75 0.49
N THR A 172 -8.12 1.93 0.89
CA THR A 172 -7.87 0.60 1.44
C THR A 172 -7.12 -0.28 0.43
N ALA A 173 -7.56 -0.31 -0.84
CA ALA A 173 -6.88 -1.07 -1.88
C ALA A 173 -5.43 -0.62 -2.11
N ILE A 174 -5.15 0.69 -2.07
CA ILE A 174 -3.77 1.20 -2.18
C ILE A 174 -2.91 0.68 -1.02
N VAL A 175 -3.45 0.73 0.21
CA VAL A 175 -2.73 0.25 1.41
C VAL A 175 -2.51 -1.27 1.34
N ASP A 176 -3.53 -2.04 0.98
CA ASP A 176 -3.44 -3.50 0.83
C ASP A 176 -2.29 -3.88 -0.13
N GLU A 177 -2.27 -3.26 -1.31
CA GLU A 177 -1.24 -3.53 -2.32
C GLU A 177 0.16 -3.08 -1.85
N LEU A 178 0.27 -1.96 -1.15
CA LEU A 178 1.54 -1.52 -0.57
C LEU A 178 2.03 -2.48 0.52
N VAL A 179 1.16 -2.91 1.43
CA VAL A 179 1.53 -3.82 2.54
C VAL A 179 2.02 -5.16 1.99
N LEU A 180 1.37 -5.69 0.94
CA LEU A 180 1.82 -6.88 0.24
C LEU A 180 3.20 -6.67 -0.40
N LEU A 181 3.40 -5.55 -1.09
CA LEU A 181 4.66 -5.21 -1.72
C LEU A 181 5.80 -5.10 -0.70
N LEU A 182 5.55 -4.46 0.44
CA LEU A 182 6.51 -4.37 1.53
C LEU A 182 6.86 -5.76 2.08
N GLY A 183 5.88 -6.66 2.21
CA GLY A 183 6.13 -8.07 2.56
C GLY A 183 7.09 -8.73 1.59
N TYR A 184 6.82 -8.66 0.28
CA TYR A 184 7.73 -9.19 -0.74
C TYR A 184 9.13 -8.60 -0.63
N MET A 185 9.25 -7.29 -0.42
CA MET A 185 10.53 -6.61 -0.28
C MET A 185 11.32 -7.03 0.98
N SER A 186 10.71 -7.76 1.92
CA SER A 186 11.35 -8.17 3.19
C SER A 186 11.63 -9.68 3.32
N THR A 187 11.08 -10.54 2.45
CA THR A 187 11.09 -12.01 2.60
C THR A 187 12.43 -12.75 2.38
N VAL A 188 13.44 -12.13 1.75
CA VAL A 188 14.72 -12.80 1.41
C VAL A 188 15.86 -12.03 2.07
N ASN A 189 16.94 -12.74 2.48
CA ASN A 189 18.28 -12.30 3.00
C ASN A 189 18.91 -11.08 2.30
N SER A 190 18.15 -10.01 2.20
CA SER A 190 18.45 -8.69 1.72
C SER A 190 18.54 -7.95 3.03
N SER A 191 19.74 -7.58 3.47
CA SER A 191 19.94 -6.61 4.54
C SER A 191 18.95 -5.47 4.34
N SER A 192 17.84 -5.47 5.08
CA SER A 192 16.53 -4.96 4.66
C SER A 192 16.61 -3.56 4.08
N PHE A 193 16.88 -3.39 2.78
CA PHE A 193 17.40 -2.11 2.28
C PHE A 193 16.41 -0.96 2.60
N ILE A 194 15.13 -1.14 2.27
CA ILE A 194 14.02 -0.22 2.57
C ILE A 194 13.92 0.14 4.07
N PHE A 195 14.13 -0.84 4.95
CA PHE A 195 14.03 -0.66 6.41
C PHE A 195 15.38 -0.45 7.11
N GLY A 196 16.48 -0.49 6.36
CA GLY A 196 17.86 -0.46 6.85
C GLY A 196 18.37 0.96 7.07
N GLY A 197 17.71 1.96 6.47
CA GLY A 197 17.81 3.34 6.91
C GLY A 197 17.00 3.51 8.20
N TRP A 198 17.68 3.48 9.36
CA TRP A 198 17.10 3.51 10.72
C TRP A 198 15.84 4.37 10.86
N LYS A 199 15.85 5.60 10.32
CA LYS A 199 14.73 6.55 10.46
C LYS A 199 13.48 6.16 9.66
N ASN A 200 13.67 5.67 8.44
CA ASN A 200 12.55 5.31 7.57
C ASN A 200 11.93 3.99 8.01
N GLY A 201 12.76 3.00 8.38
CA GLY A 201 12.28 1.70 8.85
C GLY A 201 11.41 1.81 10.10
N VAL A 202 11.87 2.55 11.12
CA VAL A 202 11.10 2.80 12.35
C VAL A 202 9.78 3.49 12.05
N THR A 203 9.79 4.52 11.21
CA THR A 203 8.58 5.28 10.87
C THR A 203 7.58 4.41 10.10
N MET A 204 8.04 3.57 9.16
CA MET A 204 7.19 2.64 8.43
C MET A 204 6.53 1.63 9.37
N ILE A 205 7.29 1.03 10.30
CA ILE A 205 6.72 0.10 11.29
C ILE A 205 5.67 0.79 12.16
N LYS A 206 5.94 1.99 12.67
CA LYS A 206 4.96 2.76 13.44
C LYS A 206 3.69 3.01 12.63
N LEU A 207 3.80 3.46 11.38
CA LEU A 207 2.63 3.73 10.54
C LEU A 207 1.85 2.47 10.18
N LEU A 208 2.52 1.35 9.91
CA LEU A 208 1.87 0.05 9.69
C LEU A 208 1.14 -0.44 10.95
N SER A 209 1.72 -0.17 12.12
CA SER A 209 1.13 -0.54 13.42
C SER A 209 -0.03 0.37 13.83
N LEU A 210 -0.07 1.60 13.31
CA LEU A 210 -1.12 2.59 13.53
C LEU A 210 -2.27 2.50 12.50
N LEU A 211 -2.28 1.48 11.63
CA LEU A 211 -3.42 1.24 10.75
C LEU A 211 -4.70 1.04 11.58
N PRO A 212 -5.88 1.46 11.09
CA PRO A 212 -7.13 1.36 11.83
C PRO A 212 -7.41 -0.05 12.36
N ILE A 213 -8.06 -0.15 13.53
CA ILE A 213 -8.37 -1.46 14.15
C ILE A 213 -9.20 -2.33 13.21
N SER A 214 -10.13 -1.73 12.47
CA SER A 214 -10.93 -2.40 11.43
C SER A 214 -10.08 -3.08 10.35
N TYR A 215 -8.88 -2.54 10.07
CA TYR A 215 -7.94 -3.12 9.11
C TYR A 215 -7.29 -4.36 9.73
N MET A 216 -6.86 -4.26 10.99
CA MET A 216 -6.20 -5.35 11.71
C MET A 216 -7.14 -6.51 12.09
N VAL A 217 -8.44 -6.24 12.25
CA VAL A 217 -9.45 -7.24 12.59
C VAL A 217 -9.89 -8.04 11.36
N SER A 218 -9.84 -7.45 10.18
CA SER A 218 -10.27 -8.12 8.96
C SER A 218 -9.33 -9.28 8.62
N PRO A 219 -9.84 -10.51 8.37
CA PRO A 219 -9.01 -11.70 8.22
C PRO A 219 -8.05 -11.60 7.03
N LEU A 220 -8.52 -11.06 5.90
CA LEU A 220 -7.72 -10.93 4.67
C LEU A 220 -6.53 -9.96 4.87
N GLN A 221 -6.78 -8.79 5.46
CA GLN A 221 -5.75 -7.80 5.75
C GLN A 221 -4.77 -8.33 6.79
N ARG A 222 -5.26 -9.01 7.83
CA ARG A 222 -4.43 -9.60 8.89
C ARG A 222 -3.48 -10.67 8.33
N GLU A 223 -3.94 -11.48 7.39
CA GLU A 223 -3.14 -12.52 6.73
C GLU A 223 -1.98 -11.97 5.90
N VAL A 224 -2.00 -10.68 5.54
CA VAL A 224 -0.89 -10.02 4.85
C VAL A 224 -0.07 -9.16 5.80
N LEU A 225 -0.73 -8.34 6.63
CA LEU A 225 -0.08 -7.39 7.52
C LEU A 225 0.80 -8.07 8.57
N LEU A 226 0.29 -9.10 9.26
CA LEU A 226 1.05 -9.72 10.35
C LEU A 226 2.29 -10.45 9.86
N PRO A 227 2.24 -11.28 8.80
CA PRO A 227 3.46 -11.83 8.20
C PRO A 227 4.44 -10.76 7.75
N THR A 228 3.97 -9.68 7.13
CA THR A 228 4.83 -8.56 6.73
C THR A 228 5.56 -7.97 7.94
N LEU A 229 4.86 -7.67 9.03
CA LEU A 229 5.49 -7.13 10.25
C LEU A 229 6.50 -8.10 10.88
N ILE A 230 6.18 -9.40 10.93
CA ILE A 230 7.08 -10.43 11.44
C ILE A 230 8.36 -10.48 10.60
N VAL A 231 8.22 -10.51 9.28
CA VAL A 231 9.36 -10.62 8.36
C VAL A 231 10.23 -9.35 8.38
N VAL A 232 9.62 -8.16 8.42
CA VAL A 232 10.36 -6.88 8.47
C VAL A 232 11.19 -6.75 9.75
N THR A 233 10.66 -7.25 10.87
CA THR A 233 11.33 -7.18 12.18
C THR A 233 12.23 -8.39 12.46
N TYR A 234 12.21 -9.41 11.60
CA TYR A 234 13.03 -10.60 11.74
C TYR A 234 14.51 -10.23 11.73
N ASN A 235 15.24 -10.66 12.76
CA ASN A 235 16.68 -10.39 12.93
C ASN A 235 17.04 -8.88 13.02
N ASN A 236 16.07 -8.02 13.34
CA ASN A 236 16.30 -6.59 13.62
C ASN A 236 15.68 -6.22 14.98
N ILE A 237 16.51 -6.23 16.02
CA ILE A 237 16.08 -6.02 17.42
C ILE A 237 15.49 -4.62 17.61
N ASP A 238 16.04 -3.59 16.92
CA ASP A 238 15.56 -2.21 17.05
C ASP A 238 14.14 -2.07 16.47
N LEU A 239 13.89 -2.63 15.28
CA LEU A 239 12.56 -2.62 14.68
C LEU A 239 11.59 -3.52 15.43
N LEU A 240 12.07 -4.64 15.98
CA LEU A 240 11.27 -5.52 16.83
C LEU A 240 10.84 -4.78 18.10
N GLN A 241 11.74 -4.04 18.76
CA GLN A 241 11.40 -3.25 19.94
C GLN A 241 10.30 -2.24 19.63
N VAL A 242 10.43 -1.49 18.53
CA VAL A 242 9.38 -0.56 18.09
C VAL A 242 8.07 -1.28 17.83
N LEU A 243 8.09 -2.44 17.17
CA LEU A 243 6.87 -3.22 16.94
C LEU A 243 6.20 -3.66 18.25
N THR A 244 6.98 -4.10 19.24
CA THR A 244 6.44 -4.52 20.56
C THR A 244 5.87 -3.37 21.38
N GLU A 245 6.30 -2.13 21.12
CA GLU A 245 5.73 -0.93 21.75
C GLU A 245 4.40 -0.53 21.10
N GLU A 246 4.21 -0.81 19.81
CA GLU A 246 3.05 -0.35 19.04
C GLU A 246 1.95 -1.42 18.89
N ILE A 247 2.30 -2.71 18.92
CA ILE A 247 1.35 -3.83 18.78
C ILE A 247 1.52 -4.83 19.94
N SER A 248 0.39 -5.37 20.41
CA SER A 248 0.39 -6.43 21.42
C SER A 248 1.11 -7.70 20.91
N CYS A 249 2.14 -8.13 21.62
CA CYS A 249 2.84 -9.39 21.35
C CYS A 249 1.91 -10.61 21.38
N GLU A 250 0.81 -10.55 22.15
CA GLU A 250 -0.21 -11.59 22.21
C GLU A 250 -0.86 -11.82 20.83
N LEU A 251 -1.12 -10.75 20.08
CA LEU A 251 -1.74 -10.84 18.76
C LEU A 251 -0.85 -11.59 17.77
N LEU A 252 0.47 -11.34 17.84
CA LEU A 252 1.47 -12.00 17.02
C LEU A 252 1.67 -13.46 17.43
N ALA A 253 1.75 -13.73 18.74
CA ALA A 253 1.90 -15.08 19.28
C ALA A 253 0.72 -15.98 18.86
N VAL A 254 -0.52 -15.53 19.08
CA VAL A 254 -1.73 -16.25 18.67
C VAL A 254 -1.77 -16.46 17.16
N TYR A 255 -1.33 -15.48 16.37
CA TYR A 255 -1.25 -15.63 14.91
C TYR A 255 -0.27 -16.74 14.50
N ILE A 256 0.94 -16.74 15.06
CA ILE A 256 1.98 -17.75 14.77
C ILE A 256 1.53 -19.14 15.23
N GLU A 257 0.95 -19.26 16.41
CA GLU A 257 0.45 -20.55 16.93
C GLU A 257 -0.63 -21.14 16.02
N ASN A 258 -1.63 -20.34 15.62
CA ASN A 258 -2.67 -20.78 14.68
C ASN A 258 -2.08 -21.19 13.31
N TYR A 259 -1.05 -20.48 12.85
CA TYR A 259 -0.37 -20.83 11.59
C TYR A 259 0.39 -22.17 11.71
N ILE A 260 1.06 -22.42 12.83
CA ILE A 260 1.75 -23.70 13.09
C ILE A 260 0.75 -24.85 13.18
N LEU A 261 -0.37 -24.67 13.88
CA LEU A 261 -1.41 -25.68 14.03
C LEU A 261 -2.09 -26.04 12.71
N SER A 262 -2.45 -25.03 11.90
CA SER A 262 -3.03 -25.24 10.57
C SER A 262 -2.08 -25.97 9.62
N SER A 263 -0.79 -25.63 9.66
CA SER A 263 0.26 -26.28 8.86
C SER A 263 0.42 -27.78 9.18
N GLN A 264 0.16 -28.19 10.42
CA GLN A 264 0.24 -29.61 10.84
C GLN A 264 -1.02 -30.41 10.49
N SER A 265 -2.13 -29.75 10.17
CA SER A 265 -3.44 -30.38 9.91
C SER A 265 -3.71 -30.77 8.45
N SER A 266 -2.75 -30.55 7.53
CA SER A 266 -2.86 -31.03 6.14
C SER A 266 -2.88 -32.56 6.10
N PRO A 267 -3.92 -33.21 5.54
CA PRO A 267 -4.02 -34.66 5.51
C PRO A 267 -3.04 -35.22 4.49
N VAL A 268 -1.89 -35.69 4.96
CA VAL A 268 -1.11 -36.71 4.25
C VAL A 268 -1.90 -38.01 4.28
N ALA A 269 -2.71 -38.26 3.25
CA ALA A 269 -3.00 -39.61 2.79
C ALA A 269 -2.05 -39.85 1.59
N SER A 270 -1.19 -40.87 1.52
CA SER A 270 -1.36 -42.25 1.96
C SER A 270 -0.01 -42.98 2.11
N SER A 271 0.17 -43.62 3.26
CA SER A 271 0.73 -44.97 3.48
C SER A 271 1.70 -45.60 2.46
N SER A 272 2.90 -45.93 2.93
CA SER A 272 3.50 -47.25 2.67
C SER A 272 4.21 -47.76 3.92
N SER A 273 3.69 -48.89 4.37
CA SER A 273 4.08 -49.74 5.49
C SER A 273 5.54 -50.18 5.52
N SER A 274 6.15 -50.17 6.70
CA SER A 274 7.18 -51.12 7.17
C SER A 274 7.26 -50.91 8.69
N GLY A 275 6.57 -51.67 9.51
CA GLY A 275 6.88 -53.08 9.77
C GLY A 275 7.74 -53.15 11.03
N LEU A 276 7.10 -53.07 12.20
CA LEU A 276 7.71 -53.49 13.46
C LEU A 276 8.13 -54.97 13.31
N ALA A 277 9.43 -55.24 13.43
CA ALA A 277 9.93 -56.57 13.77
C ALA A 277 10.80 -56.43 15.02
N VAL A 278 10.17 -56.62 16.19
CA VAL A 278 10.85 -56.98 17.43
C VAL A 278 11.11 -58.48 17.35
N GLY A 279 12.37 -58.89 17.26
CA GLY A 279 12.78 -60.29 17.41
C GLY A 279 13.23 -60.57 18.84
N PRO A 280 12.86 -61.70 19.45
CA PRO A 280 13.42 -62.12 20.73
C PRO A 280 14.66 -63.00 20.55
N SER A 281 15.56 -62.87 21.54
CA SER A 281 16.66 -63.76 21.93
C SER A 281 17.90 -63.81 21.04
#